data_AF-A0A0S8CIQ4-F1
#
_entry.id   AF-A0A0S8CIQ4-F1
#
_cell.length_a   1.000
_cell.length_b   1.000
_cell.length_c   1.000
_cell.angle_alpha   90.00
_cell.angle_beta   90.00
_cell.angle_gamma   90.00
#
_symmetry.space_group_name_H-M   'P 1'
#
loop_
_entity.id
_entity.type
_entity.pdbx_description
1 polymer ?
#
loop_
_entity_poly.entity_id
_entity_poly.type
_entity_poly.pdbx_seq_one_letter_code
_entity_poly.pdbx_strand_id
1 'polypeptide(L)'
;NEHSRLEDKERAAQEVVDTLKECDVEGVIITKEGGGNADTDLMFMCRACESQGIRTVLLSNEGAGPDGRDPSLAHITPEADGFVSTGNNDEPVALDPVDKLIGRGPLPGVTENLKGKLTVPVSRISGATNLLGYGMLSCTGK
;
A
#
# COMPACT_ATOMS: atom_id res chain seq x y z
N ASN A 1 -18.10 5.59 8.26
CA ASN A 1 -17.72 4.46 9.14
C ASN A 1 -17.77 3.19 8.32
N GLU A 2 -16.62 2.81 7.78
CA GLU A 2 -16.44 1.53 7.10
C GLU A 2 -16.50 0.44 8.18
N HIS A 3 -17.60 -0.31 8.24
CA HIS A 3 -17.67 -1.49 9.10
C HIS A 3 -16.89 -2.61 8.42
N SER A 4 -15.57 -2.64 8.64
CA SER A 4 -14.67 -3.66 8.13
C SER A 4 -14.64 -4.84 9.09
N ARG A 5 -15.59 -5.79 8.95
CA ARG A 5 -15.63 -7.00 9.76
C ARG A 5 -14.67 -8.03 9.18
N LEU A 6 -14.02 -8.79 10.06
CA LEU A 6 -13.06 -9.82 9.67
C LEU A 6 -13.67 -10.86 8.71
N GLU A 7 -14.88 -11.32 9.02
CA GLU A 7 -15.64 -12.28 8.20
C GLU A 7 -15.90 -11.78 6.78
N ASP A 8 -16.10 -10.47 6.61
CA ASP A 8 -16.34 -9.89 5.29
C ASP A 8 -15.05 -9.87 4.45
N LYS A 9 -13.88 -9.66 5.08
CA LYS A 9 -12.57 -9.73 4.42
C LYS A 9 -12.24 -11.16 3.98
N GLU A 10 -12.48 -12.14 4.86
CA GLU A 10 -12.26 -13.56 4.55
C GLU A 10 -13.15 -14.02 3.40
N ARG A 11 -14.44 -13.64 3.42
CA ARG A 11 -15.38 -13.96 2.34
C ARG A 11 -14.94 -13.33 1.02
N ALA A 12 -14.60 -12.03 1.01
CA ALA A 12 -14.12 -11.36 -0.18
C ALA A 12 -12.85 -12.00 -0.76
N ALA A 13 -11.92 -12.43 0.12
CA ALA A 13 -10.72 -13.12 -0.32
C ALA A 13 -11.04 -14.45 -0.99
N GLN A 14 -11.99 -15.21 -0.45
CA GLN A 14 -12.40 -16.48 -1.06
C GLN A 14 -13.06 -16.28 -2.43
N GLU A 15 -13.92 -15.27 -2.58
CA GLU A 15 -14.57 -14.95 -3.87
C GLU A 15 -13.54 -14.62 -4.97
N VAL A 16 -12.47 -13.90 -4.62
CA VAL A 16 -11.36 -13.64 -5.55
C VAL A 16 -10.62 -14.92 -5.90
N VAL A 17 -10.33 -15.78 -4.91
CA VAL A 17 -9.64 -17.06 -5.16
C VAL A 17 -10.43 -17.97 -6.08
N ASP A 18 -11.75 -18.03 -5.93
CA ASP A 18 -12.61 -18.82 -6.81
C ASP A 18 -12.53 -18.29 -8.25
N THR A 19 -12.55 -16.97 -8.43
CA THR A 19 -12.36 -16.32 -9.74
C THR A 19 -10.98 -16.64 -10.34
N LEU A 20 -9.92 -16.64 -9.54
CA LEU A 20 -8.56 -16.95 -10.00
C LEU A 20 -8.44 -18.41 -10.44
N LYS A 21 -9.12 -19.35 -9.75
CA LYS A 21 -9.17 -20.76 -10.16
C LYS A 21 -9.86 -20.95 -11.50
N GLU A 22 -10.95 -20.21 -11.76
CA GLU A 22 -11.60 -20.22 -13.07
C GLU A 22 -10.68 -19.71 -14.19
N CYS A 23 -9.72 -18.86 -13.85
CA CYS A 23 -8.72 -18.33 -14.78
C CYS A 23 -7.48 -19.24 -14.96
N ASP A 24 -7.38 -20.37 -14.23
CA ASP A 24 -6.26 -21.34 -14.28
C ASP A 24 -4.87 -20.69 -14.13
N VAL A 25 -4.74 -19.75 -13.19
CA VAL A 25 -3.46 -19.04 -12.94
C VAL A 25 -2.59 -19.76 -11.92
N GLU A 26 -1.28 -19.77 -12.15
CA GLU A 26 -0.29 -20.34 -11.21
C GLU A 26 0.11 -19.36 -10.10
N GLY A 27 -0.14 -18.07 -10.30
CA GLY A 27 0.18 -17.03 -9.32
C GLY A 27 -0.33 -15.65 -9.67
N VAL A 28 -0.27 -14.75 -8.69
CA VAL A 28 -0.79 -13.39 -8.76
C VAL A 28 0.15 -12.38 -8.08
N ILE A 29 0.13 -11.15 -8.59
CA ILE A 29 0.72 -9.98 -7.91
C ILE A 29 -0.42 -9.21 -7.24
N ILE A 30 -0.30 -8.95 -5.94
CA ILE A 30 -1.33 -8.26 -5.16
C ILE A 30 -0.78 -6.91 -4.70
N THR A 31 -1.54 -5.86 -4.98
CA THR A 31 -1.26 -4.48 -4.53
C THR A 31 -2.36 -3.98 -3.62
N LYS A 32 -2.08 -2.97 -2.78
CA LYS A 32 -3.09 -2.31 -1.93
C LYS A 32 -2.98 -0.78 -1.96
N GLU A 33 -4.07 -0.08 -1.67
CA GLU A 33 -4.04 1.35 -1.41
C GLU A 33 -4.36 1.62 0.05
N GLY A 34 -3.69 2.59 0.68
CA GLY A 34 -3.86 2.92 2.09
C GLY A 34 -2.91 2.15 3.00
N GLY A 35 -3.31 1.92 4.26
CA GLY A 35 -2.53 1.17 5.27
C GLY A 35 -3.45 0.59 6.34
N GLY A 36 -2.89 -0.02 7.38
CA GLY A 36 -3.65 -0.52 8.54
C GLY A 36 -4.66 -1.60 8.16
N ASN A 37 -5.90 -1.19 7.86
CA ASN A 37 -6.94 -2.09 7.35
C ASN A 37 -6.57 -2.71 6.00
N ALA A 38 -5.98 -1.92 5.10
CA ALA A 38 -5.55 -2.40 3.79
C ALA A 38 -4.39 -3.40 3.88
N ASP A 39 -3.51 -3.26 4.88
CA ASP A 39 -2.44 -4.23 5.16
C ASP A 39 -3.05 -5.56 5.63
N THR A 40 -4.14 -5.48 6.39
CA THR A 40 -4.90 -6.67 6.81
C THR A 40 -5.51 -7.36 5.60
N ASP A 41 -6.18 -6.62 4.70
CA ASP A 41 -6.76 -7.19 3.47
C ASP A 41 -5.70 -7.87 2.59
N LEU A 42 -4.54 -7.22 2.43
CA LEU A 42 -3.40 -7.75 1.69
C LEU A 42 -2.98 -9.14 2.22
N MET A 43 -2.87 -9.28 3.54
CA MET A 43 -2.45 -10.54 4.17
C MET A 43 -3.54 -11.62 4.13
N PHE A 44 -4.82 -11.25 4.24
CA PHE A 44 -5.92 -12.20 4.06
C PHE A 44 -5.98 -12.74 2.63
N MET A 45 -5.81 -11.86 1.64
CA MET A 45 -5.68 -12.26 0.23
C MET A 45 -4.49 -13.19 0.01
N CYS A 46 -3.32 -12.84 0.55
CA CYS A 46 -2.11 -13.66 0.47
C CYS A 46 -2.35 -15.08 0.99
N ARG A 47 -2.87 -15.18 2.22
CA ARG A 47 -3.15 -16.47 2.86
C ARG A 47 -4.19 -17.28 2.09
N ALA A 48 -5.26 -16.64 1.62
CA ALA A 48 -6.31 -17.33 0.87
C ALA A 48 -5.76 -17.93 -0.43
N CYS A 49 -5.01 -17.16 -1.23
CA CYS A 49 -4.39 -17.63 -2.46
C CYS A 49 -3.39 -18.77 -2.22
N GLU A 50 -2.43 -18.58 -1.30
CA GLU A 50 -1.38 -19.58 -1.02
C GLU A 50 -1.99 -20.87 -0.48
N SER A 51 -3.06 -20.81 0.34
CA SER A 51 -3.77 -21.99 0.84
C SER A 51 -4.41 -22.86 -0.26
N GLN A 52 -4.63 -22.27 -1.44
CA GLN A 52 -5.20 -22.96 -2.60
C GLN A 52 -4.15 -23.28 -3.67
N GLY A 53 -2.86 -23.08 -3.37
CA GLY A 53 -1.75 -23.36 -4.28
C GLY A 53 -1.50 -22.28 -5.35
N ILE A 54 -2.12 -21.11 -5.23
CA ILE A 54 -1.88 -19.95 -6.10
C ILE A 54 -0.79 -19.10 -5.46
N ARG A 55 0.38 -18.99 -6.12
CA ARG A 55 1.52 -18.23 -5.58
C ARG A 55 1.26 -16.74 -5.57
N THR A 56 1.80 -16.05 -4.59
CA THR A 56 1.59 -14.62 -4.38
C THR A 56 2.90 -13.86 -4.33
N VAL A 57 2.91 -12.68 -4.96
CA VAL A 57 3.91 -11.65 -4.71
C VAL A 57 3.16 -10.39 -4.29
N LEU A 58 3.46 -9.90 -3.10
CA LEU A 58 2.88 -8.68 -2.56
C LEU A 58 3.73 -7.50 -2.99
N LEU A 59 3.11 -6.48 -3.55
CA LEU A 59 3.76 -5.22 -3.92
C LEU A 59 3.10 -4.11 -3.12
N SER A 60 3.84 -3.49 -2.20
CA SER A 60 3.26 -2.57 -1.22
C SER A 60 4.25 -1.53 -0.72
N ASN A 61 3.73 -0.35 -0.42
CA ASN A 61 4.39 0.67 0.38
C ASN A 61 4.14 0.37 1.86
N GLU A 62 5.03 0.85 2.70
CA GLU A 62 5.07 0.56 4.12
C GLU A 62 5.00 1.85 4.94
N GLY A 63 4.60 1.74 6.21
CA GLY A 63 4.67 2.83 7.18
C GLY A 63 5.58 2.41 8.33
N ALA A 64 6.86 2.74 8.22
CA ALA A 64 7.90 2.30 9.16
C ALA A 64 8.43 3.44 10.04
N GLY A 65 7.67 4.54 10.14
CA GLY A 65 8.08 5.73 10.88
C GLY A 65 9.18 6.53 10.18
N PRO A 66 9.49 7.75 10.65
CA PRO A 66 10.40 8.66 9.93
C PRO A 66 11.84 8.17 9.78
N ASP A 67 12.28 7.25 10.64
CA ASP A 67 13.61 6.63 10.61
C ASP A 67 13.62 5.20 10.06
N GLY A 68 12.45 4.68 9.65
CA GLY A 68 12.28 3.37 9.04
C GLY A 68 12.44 2.18 10.01
N ARG A 69 12.25 2.39 11.33
CA ARG A 69 12.49 1.37 12.35
C ARG A 69 11.23 0.80 12.99
N ASP A 70 10.08 1.42 12.76
CA ASP A 70 8.83 0.91 13.31
C ASP A 70 8.39 -0.36 12.54
N PRO A 71 7.58 -1.23 13.16
CA PRO A 71 6.91 -2.32 12.44
C PRO A 71 6.15 -1.75 11.24
N SER A 72 6.59 -2.15 10.06
CA SER A 72 6.27 -1.47 8.80
C SER A 72 4.87 -1.76 8.25
N LEU A 73 4.22 -2.81 8.75
CA LEU A 73 2.88 -3.28 8.40
C LEU A 73 2.08 -3.58 9.66
N ALA A 74 0.78 -3.28 9.64
CA ALA A 74 -0.09 -3.54 10.80
C ALA A 74 -0.42 -5.03 11.00
N HIS A 75 -0.34 -5.85 9.95
CA HIS A 75 -0.60 -7.28 9.99
C HIS A 75 0.36 -8.00 9.05
N ILE A 76 0.78 -9.21 9.44
CA ILE A 76 1.65 -10.09 8.64
C ILE A 76 1.16 -11.53 8.74
N THR A 77 1.49 -12.34 7.73
CA THR A 77 1.20 -13.77 7.70
C THR A 77 2.43 -14.55 7.22
N PRO A 78 2.71 -15.76 7.70
CA PRO A 78 3.90 -16.51 7.28
C PRO A 78 3.89 -16.90 5.79
N GLU A 79 2.71 -16.96 5.16
CA GLU A 79 2.55 -17.21 3.72
C GLU A 79 3.01 -16.03 2.85
N ALA A 80 3.18 -14.83 3.43
CA ALA A 80 3.69 -13.65 2.72
C ALA A 80 5.23 -13.69 2.60
N ASP A 81 5.75 -14.70 1.91
CA ASP A 81 7.18 -14.91 1.70
C ASP A 81 7.73 -14.24 0.42
N GLY A 82 6.85 -13.81 -0.49
CA GLY A 82 7.13 -12.94 -1.62
C GLY A 82 6.63 -11.51 -1.38
N PHE A 83 7.48 -10.61 -0.90
CA PHE A 83 7.11 -9.20 -0.65
C PHE A 83 8.11 -8.23 -1.31
N VAL A 84 7.59 -7.29 -2.08
CA VAL A 84 8.33 -6.21 -2.72
C VAL A 84 7.87 -4.88 -2.11
N SER A 85 8.75 -4.28 -1.33
CA SER A 85 8.54 -2.94 -0.80
C SER A 85 8.75 -1.89 -1.89
N THR A 86 7.84 -0.91 -1.97
CA THR A 86 8.02 0.28 -2.81
C THR A 86 8.48 1.50 -2.02
N GLY A 87 8.84 1.32 -0.75
CA GLY A 87 9.37 2.38 0.10
C GLY A 87 8.51 2.73 1.31
N ASN A 88 9.07 3.59 2.16
CA ASN A 88 8.48 4.04 3.42
C ASN A 88 7.68 5.33 3.23
N ASN A 89 6.38 5.28 3.49
CA ASN A 89 5.46 6.42 3.43
C ASN A 89 5.78 7.53 4.44
N ASP A 90 6.48 7.19 5.50
CA ASP A 90 6.83 8.10 6.59
C ASP A 90 8.19 8.79 6.36
N GLU A 91 8.91 8.43 5.30
CA GLU A 91 10.21 9.00 4.99
C GLU A 91 10.11 10.53 4.84
N PRO A 92 10.89 11.31 5.61
CA PRO A 92 10.82 12.76 5.57
C PRO A 92 11.47 13.30 4.29
N VAL A 93 10.71 14.06 3.52
CA VAL A 93 11.18 14.77 2.33
C VAL A 93 11.16 16.27 2.56
N ALA A 94 12.22 16.95 2.11
CA ALA A 94 12.31 18.40 2.16
C ALA A 94 11.69 19.01 0.89
N LEU A 95 10.75 19.93 1.10
CA LEU A 95 10.15 20.75 0.05
C LEU A 95 10.72 22.17 0.14
N ASP A 96 11.18 22.68 -1.00
CA ASP A 96 11.69 24.05 -1.07
C ASP A 96 10.56 25.09 -0.95
N PRO A 97 10.87 26.32 -0.53
CA PRO A 97 9.91 27.42 -0.51
C PRO A 97 9.24 27.64 -1.87
N VAL A 98 7.98 28.05 -1.85
CA VAL A 98 7.19 28.29 -3.06
C VAL A 98 6.70 29.74 -3.14
N ASP A 99 6.71 30.30 -4.35
CA ASP A 99 6.20 31.65 -4.59
C ASP A 99 4.68 31.73 -4.41
N LYS A 100 3.98 30.65 -4.76
CA LYS A 100 2.52 30.57 -4.81
C LYS A 100 2.02 29.35 -4.05
N LEU A 101 1.14 29.59 -3.08
CA LEU A 101 0.36 28.57 -2.40
C LEU A 101 -1.04 28.51 -3.04
N ILE A 102 -1.50 27.31 -3.41
CA ILE A 102 -2.85 27.08 -3.93
C ILE A 102 -3.61 26.24 -2.90
N GLY A 103 -4.78 26.73 -2.47
CA GLY A 103 -5.58 26.11 -1.40
C GLY A 103 -5.74 27.04 -0.20
N ARG A 104 -6.48 26.57 0.80
CA ARG A 104 -6.73 27.28 2.07
C ARG A 104 -6.78 26.27 3.21
N GLY A 105 -6.44 26.72 4.41
CA GLY A 105 -6.50 25.92 5.63
C GLY A 105 -5.14 25.35 6.04
N PRO A 106 -5.05 24.80 7.27
CA PRO A 106 -3.83 24.16 7.75
C PRO A 106 -3.59 22.83 7.02
N LEU A 107 -2.32 22.49 6.83
CA LEU A 107 -1.92 21.12 6.52
C LEU A 107 -1.79 20.35 7.85
N PRO A 108 -2.59 19.29 8.10
CA PRO A 108 -2.52 18.56 9.36
C PRO A 108 -1.10 18.04 9.65
N GLY A 109 -0.58 18.34 10.83
CA GLY A 109 0.77 17.96 11.24
C GLY A 109 1.88 18.90 10.72
N VAL A 110 1.53 19.98 10.01
CA VAL A 110 2.47 21.04 9.60
C VAL A 110 2.14 22.31 10.37
N THR A 111 3.12 22.83 11.11
CA THR A 111 2.95 24.05 11.95
C THR A 111 3.73 25.24 11.39
N GLU A 112 4.62 24.98 10.45
CA GLU A 112 5.49 25.92 9.77
C GLU A 112 4.72 26.76 8.74
N ASN A 113 5.37 27.82 8.26
CA ASN A 113 4.85 28.61 7.16
C ASN A 113 4.75 27.75 5.88
N LEU A 114 3.53 27.52 5.39
CA LEU A 114 3.25 26.70 4.21
C LEU A 114 3.87 27.20 2.89
N LYS A 115 4.32 28.47 2.84
CA LYS A 115 5.11 29.00 1.70
C LYS A 115 6.62 28.81 1.87
N GLY A 116 7.07 28.55 3.09
CA GLY A 116 8.49 28.36 3.41
C GLY A 116 8.97 26.95 3.09
N LYS A 117 10.20 26.66 3.49
CA LYS A 117 10.75 25.31 3.43
C LYS A 117 9.96 24.42 4.39
N LEU A 118 9.56 23.24 3.93
CA LEU A 118 8.82 22.26 4.73
C LEU A 118 9.57 20.93 4.75
N THR A 119 9.44 20.20 5.84
CA THR A 119 9.80 18.78 5.91
C THR A 119 8.54 18.01 6.24
N VAL A 120 8.10 17.14 5.32
CA VAL A 120 6.86 16.36 5.47
C VAL A 120 7.13 14.90 5.09
N PRO A 121 6.33 13.95 5.58
CA PRO A 121 6.37 12.59 5.06
C PRO A 121 6.14 12.55 3.54
N VAL A 122 6.80 11.66 2.81
CA VAL A 122 6.63 11.49 1.36
C VAL A 122 5.18 11.20 0.97
N SER A 123 4.42 10.54 1.85
CA SER A 123 2.98 10.30 1.69
C SER A 123 2.12 11.58 1.59
N ARG A 124 2.66 12.75 1.94
CA ARG A 124 2.00 14.06 1.72
C ARG A 124 2.08 14.53 0.27
N ILE A 125 2.96 13.95 -0.54
CA ILE A 125 3.07 14.24 -1.97
C ILE A 125 2.19 13.25 -2.72
N SER A 126 1.12 13.75 -3.34
CA SER A 126 0.17 12.91 -4.08
C SER A 126 0.89 12.09 -5.16
N GLY A 127 0.69 10.78 -5.14
CA GLY A 127 1.26 9.84 -6.09
C GLY A 127 2.74 9.50 -5.88
N ALA A 128 3.43 10.08 -4.88
CA ALA A 128 4.85 9.82 -4.66
C ALA A 128 5.15 8.38 -4.21
N THR A 129 4.17 7.71 -3.61
CA THR A 129 4.28 6.30 -3.19
C THR A 129 3.32 5.39 -3.96
N ASN A 130 3.02 5.73 -5.22
CA ASN A 130 2.21 4.88 -6.09
C ASN A 130 2.93 3.55 -6.38
N LEU A 131 2.29 2.45 -5.99
CA LEU A 131 2.81 1.09 -6.12
C LEU A 131 2.99 0.63 -7.57
N LEU A 132 2.22 1.21 -8.49
CA LEU A 132 2.27 0.86 -9.91
C LEU A 132 3.43 1.58 -10.64
N GLY A 133 4.11 2.51 -9.97
CA GLY A 133 5.19 3.29 -10.54
C GLY A 133 4.74 4.28 -11.63
N TYR A 134 5.70 4.70 -12.45
CA TYR A 134 5.54 5.72 -13.50
C TYR A 134 5.33 5.14 -14.92
N GLY A 135 5.25 3.80 -15.06
CA GLY A 135 5.24 3.12 -16.36
C GLY A 135 3.88 2.51 -16.77
N MET A 136 3.78 2.06 -18.02
CA MET A 136 2.69 1.19 -18.45
C MET A 136 3.02 -0.25 -18.08
N LEU A 137 2.15 -0.90 -17.30
CA LEU A 137 2.22 -2.34 -17.04
C LEU A 137 1.45 -3.06 -18.15
N SER A 138 2.07 -4.04 -18.81
CA SER A 138 1.38 -4.93 -19.75
C SER A 138 1.60 -6.39 -19.35
N CYS A 139 0.53 -7.17 -19.28
CA CYS A 139 0.61 -8.62 -19.23
C CYS A 139 0.57 -9.18 -20.66
N THR A 140 1.64 -9.84 -21.10
CA THR A 140 1.62 -10.62 -22.34
C THR A 140 1.47 -12.09 -21.96
N GLY A 141 0.28 -12.64 -22.17
CA GLY A 141 0.06 -14.09 -22.12
C GLY A 141 0.82 -14.80 -23.24
N LYS A 142 1.09 -16.10 -23.06
CA LYS A 142 1.70 -16.96 -24.09
C LYS A 142 0.82 -17.06 -25.35
#